data_AF-A0A1U7P1B6-F1
#
_entry.id   AF-A0A1U7P1B6-F1
#
_cell.length_a   1.000
_cell.length_b   1.000
_cell.length_c   1.000
_cell.angle_alpha   90.00
_cell.angle_beta   90.00
_cell.angle_gamma   90.00
#
_symmetry.space_group_name_H-M   'P 1'
#
loop_
_entity.id
_entity.type
_entity.pdbx_description
1 polymer ?
#
loop_
_entity_poly.entity_id
_entity_poly.type
_entity_poly.pdbx_seq_one_letter_code
_entity_poly.pdbx_strand_id
1 'polypeptide(L)' 'MLVQVRQHPLTRSTAADLARTLSGWPRNAIDDALRELEHEGIVAREIESTNGGAPPTKTYWYVIAP' A
#
# COMPACT_ATOMS: atom_id res chain seq x y z
N MET A 1 -27.94 8.48 15.36
CA MET A 1 -27.65 8.91 13.98
C MET A 1 -26.35 8.22 13.58
N LEU A 2 -26.43 7.08 12.88
CA LEU A 2 -25.24 6.33 12.46
C LEU A 2 -24.57 7.12 11.33
N VAL A 3 -23.36 7.62 11.57
CA VAL A 3 -22.51 8.11 10.48
C VAL A 3 -22.13 6.87 9.66
N GLN A 4 -22.84 6.68 8.56
CA GLN A 4 -22.47 5.73 7.53
C GLN A 4 -21.11 6.20 7.02
N VAL A 5 -20.04 5.57 7.52
CA VAL A 5 -18.67 5.77 7.02
C VAL A 5 -18.78 5.47 5.53
N ARG A 6 -18.79 6.52 4.70
CA ARG A 6 -18.63 6.34 3.26
C ARG A 6 -17.32 5.63 3.13
N GLN A 7 -17.36 4.35 2.74
CA GLN A 7 -16.19 3.65 2.26
C GLN A 7 -15.76 4.42 1.00
N HIS A 8 -15.02 5.52 1.17
CA HIS A 8 -13.94 5.75 0.25
C HIS A 8 -13.07 4.52 0.45
N PRO A 9 -12.96 3.62 -0.55
CA PRO A 9 -11.95 2.60 -0.46
C PRO A 9 -10.65 3.38 -0.33
N LEU A 10 -10.00 3.33 0.84
CA LEU A 10 -8.57 3.55 0.87
C LEU A 10 -8.05 2.49 -0.08
N THR A 11 -7.73 2.89 -1.31
CA THR A 11 -7.45 1.97 -2.42
C THR A 11 -6.15 1.25 -2.12
N ARG A 12 -6.24 0.21 -1.28
CA ARG A 12 -5.10 -0.60 -0.87
C ARG A 12 -4.55 -1.29 -2.11
N SER A 13 -3.29 -1.03 -2.41
CA SER A 13 -2.64 -1.55 -3.60
C SER A 13 -1.32 -2.18 -3.21
N THR A 14 -0.96 -3.31 -3.83
CA THR A 14 0.39 -3.86 -3.65
C THR A 14 1.36 -3.19 -4.62
N ALA A 15 2.66 -3.22 -4.32
CA ALA A 15 3.68 -2.77 -5.26
C ALA A 15 3.61 -3.53 -6.61
N ALA A 16 3.14 -4.79 -6.59
CA ALA A 16 2.93 -5.55 -7.81
C ALA A 16 1.75 -5.04 -8.65
N ASP A 17 0.66 -4.62 -8.00
CA ASP A 17 -0.49 -4.02 -8.69
C ASP A 17 -0.09 -2.66 -9.30
N LEU A 18 0.65 -1.85 -8.54
CA LEU A 18 1.20 -0.58 -9.02
C LEU A 18 2.17 -0.79 -10.18
N ALA A 19 3.01 -1.83 -10.16
CA ALA A 19 3.91 -2.17 -11.25
C ALA A 19 3.16 -2.55 -12.54
N ARG A 20 2.00 -3.21 -12.42
CA ARG A 20 1.13 -3.48 -13.59
C ARG A 20 0.51 -2.21 -14.14
N THR A 21 0.10 -1.28 -13.27
CA THR A 21 -0.52 -0.01 -13.69
C THR A 21 0.51 0.96 -14.28
N LEU A 22 1.68 1.08 -13.66
CA LEU A 22 2.77 1.96 -14.04
C LEU A 22 3.74 1.24 -14.98
N SER A 23 3.23 0.50 -15.98
CA SER A 23 3.88 -0.55 -16.80
C SER A 23 5.26 -0.26 -17.45
N GLY A 24 5.91 0.88 -17.16
CA GLY A 24 7.31 1.19 -17.46
C GLY A 24 8.22 1.33 -16.21
N TRP A 25 7.70 1.13 -14.99
CA TRP A 25 8.46 1.25 -13.75
C TRP A 25 8.80 -0.13 -13.19
N PRO A 26 10.07 -0.40 -12.87
CA PRO A 26 10.45 -1.66 -12.28
C PRO A 26 9.98 -1.71 -10.81
N ARG A 27 9.57 -2.89 -10.34
CA ARG A 27 8.96 -3.07 -9.01
C ARG A 27 9.84 -2.52 -7.87
N ASN A 28 11.14 -2.68 -7.94
CA ASN A 28 12.08 -2.16 -6.96
C ASN A 28 12.04 -0.62 -6.87
N ALA A 29 11.95 0.09 -8.00
CA ALA A 29 11.83 1.55 -8.00
C ALA A 29 10.50 2.01 -7.39
N ILE A 30 9.43 1.22 -7.56
CA ILE A 30 8.13 1.49 -6.92
C ILE A 30 8.23 1.26 -5.40
N ASP A 31 8.86 0.17 -4.96
CA ASP A 31 9.09 -0.10 -3.53
C ASP A 31 9.94 1.00 -2.87
N ASP A 32 10.98 1.51 -3.55
CA ASP A 32 11.81 2.62 -3.06
C ASP A 32 11.01 3.92 -2.97
N ALA A 33 10.25 4.28 -4.02
CA ALA A 33 9.40 5.47 -4.01
C ALA A 33 8.32 5.40 -2.92
N LEU A 34 7.71 4.23 -2.69
CA LEU A 34 6.73 4.04 -1.62
C LEU A 34 7.34 4.20 -0.23
N ARG A 35 8.60 3.81 -0.03
CA ARG A 35 9.31 4.04 1.24
C ARG A 35 9.62 5.50 1.47
N GLU A 36 10.00 6.24 0.43
CA GLU A 36 10.17 7.70 0.52
C GLU A 36 8.85 8.38 0.90
N LEU A 37 7.76 8.02 0.21
CA LEU A 37 6.42 8.54 0.52
C LEU A 37 5.91 8.13 1.92
N GLU A 38 6.33 6.97 2.43
CA GLU A 38 6.05 6.52 3.81
C GLU A 38 6.76 7.43 4.82
N HIS A 39 8.03 7.72 4.56
CA HIS A 39 8.83 8.61 5.40
C HIS A 39 8.28 10.06 5.41
N GLU A 40 7.76 10.52 4.28
CA GLU A 40 7.09 11.83 4.17
C GLU A 40 5.68 11.84 4.80
N GLY A 41 5.15 10.69 5.23
CA GLY A 41 3.83 10.59 5.84
C GLY A 41 2.68 10.72 4.84
N ILE A 42 2.94 10.48 3.55
CA ILE A 42 1.95 10.57 2.47
C ILE A 42 1.20 9.24 2.30
N VAL A 43 1.93 8.13 2.45
CA VAL A 43 1.38 6.77 2.39
C VAL A 43 1.67 6.01 3.67
N ALA A 44 0.85 5.01 3.98
CA ALA A 44 1.11 4.03 5.01
C ALA A 44 1.14 2.62 4.40
N ARG A 45 1.85 1.73 5.09
CA ARG A 45 1.92 0.31 4.74
C ARG A 45 1.16 -0.55 5.73
N GLU A 46 0.49 -1.57 5.21
CA GLU A 46 -0.12 -2.66 5.97
C GLU A 46 0.52 -3.98 5.54
N ILE A 47 0.95 -4.76 6.51
CA ILE A 47 1.62 -6.04 6.27
C ILE A 47 0.67 -7.15 6.69
N GLU A 48 0.15 -7.89 5.71
CA GLU A 48 -0.65 -9.08 5.97
C GLU A 48 0.29 -10.27 6.16
N SER A 49 0.45 -10.69 7.41
CA SER A 49 1.20 -11.89 7.76
C SER A 49 0.23 -13.04 7.93
N THR A 50 0.35 -14.06 7.07
CA THR A 50 -0.37 -15.32 7.28
C THR A 50 0.25 -16.02 8.50
N ASN A 51 -0.53 -16.30 9.53
CA ASN A 51 -0.07 -16.90 10.79
C ASN A 51 0.86 -18.10 10.54
N GLY A 52 2.02 -18.13 11.19
CA GLY A 52 2.94 -19.29 11.15
C GLY A 52 4.43 -19.00 10.97
N GLY A 53 4.92 -17.80 11.28
CA GLY A 53 6.37 -17.49 11.20
C GLY A 53 6.93 -17.40 9.78
N ALA A 54 6.08 -17.50 8.76
CA ALA A 54 6.43 -17.25 7.37
C ALA A 54 6.64 -15.75 7.14
N PRO A 55 7.53 -15.36 6.20
CA PRO A 55 7.66 -13.97 5.79
C PRO A 55 6.30 -13.40 5.35
N PRO A 56 6.09 -12.09 5.56
CA PRO A 56 4.82 -11.46 5.28
C PRO A 56 4.38 -11.76 3.84
N THR A 57 3.15 -12.24 3.73
CA THR A 57 2.66 -12.81 2.47
C THR A 57 2.26 -11.71 1.50
N LYS A 58 1.80 -10.55 2.01
CA LYS A 58 1.48 -9.38 1.19
C LYS A 58 1.72 -8.07 1.93
N THR A 59 2.30 -7.11 1.21
CA THR A 59 2.41 -5.71 1.65
C THR A 59 1.46 -4.85 0.84
N TYR A 60 0.58 -4.15 1.54
CA TYR A 60 -0.39 -3.22 0.99
C TYR A 60 0.03 -1.80 1.31
N TRP A 61 -0.21 -0.89 0.37
CA TRP A 61 0.07 0.54 0.50
C TRP A 61 -1.22 1.33 0.28
N TYR A 62 -1.41 2.39 1.06
CA TYR A 62 -2.56 3.28 0.96
C TYR A 62 -2.16 4.72 1.28
N VAL A 63 -2.79 5.68 0.59
CA VAL A 63 -2.58 7.12 0.82
C VAL A 63 -3.27 7.54 2.11
N ILE A 64 -2.54 8.27 2.96
CA ILE A 64 -3.02 8.80 4.25
C ILE A 64 -2.99 10.33 4.31
N ALA A 65 -2.41 10.99 3.30
CA ALA A 65 -2.46 12.43 3.16
C ALA A 65 -3.84 12.91 2.65
N PRO A 66 -4.38 14.02 3.19
CA PRO A 66 -5.61 14.66 2.73
C PRO A 66 -5.47 15.37 1.37
#